data_AF-A0A820MVF8-F1
#
_entry.id   AF-A0A820MVF8-F1
#
_cell.length_a   1.000
_cell.length_b   1.000
_cell.length_c   1.000
_cell.angle_alpha   90.00
_cell.angle_beta   90.00
_cell.angle_gamma   90.00
#
_symmetry.space_group_name_H-M   'P 1'
#
loop_
_entity.id
_entity.type
_entity.pdbx_description
1 polymer ?
#
loop_
_entity_poly.entity_id
_entity_poly.type
_entity_poly.pdbx_seq_one_letter_code
_entity_poly.pdbx_strand_id
1 'polypeptide(L)'
;MDMEKFMHALQFAAHKHRFQKRKDSDGTPYINHPIGFAHILSNEAGIKDIDLLIVALLHDTVEDTETTHEELQQEFGTRIADLVAELTDDKNLPKAERKRL
;
A
#
# COMPACT_ATOMS: atom_id res chain seq x y z
N MET A 1 5.29 17.61 8.87
CA MET A 1 4.97 16.39 9.63
C MET A 1 3.92 15.54 8.93
N ASP A 2 2.61 15.71 9.11
CA ASP A 2 1.64 14.72 8.58
C ASP A 2 1.60 14.67 7.04
N MET A 3 1.51 15.84 6.39
CA MET A 3 1.54 15.92 4.92
C MET A 3 2.90 15.48 4.35
N GLU A 4 3.98 15.71 5.07
CA GLU A 4 5.34 15.31 4.67
C GLU A 4 5.49 13.79 4.70
N LYS A 5 4.99 13.14 5.76
CA LYS A 5 4.97 11.68 5.89
C LYS A 5 4.09 11.04 4.81
N PHE A 6 2.95 11.65 4.49
CA PHE A 6 2.08 11.21 3.39
C PHE A 6 2.75 11.33 2.03
N MET A 7 3.39 12.48 1.73
CA MET A 7 4.13 12.67 0.48
C MET A 7 5.31 11.70 0.35
N HIS A 8 6.01 11.41 1.46
CA HIS A 8 7.03 10.37 1.49
C HIS A 8 6.41 9.02 1.10
N ALA A 9 5.33 8.58 1.76
CA ALA A 9 4.70 7.29 1.45
C ALA A 9 4.26 7.19 -0.01
N LEU A 10 3.71 8.26 -0.58
CA LEU A 10 3.36 8.33 -2.00
C LEU A 10 4.57 8.14 -2.91
N GLN A 11 5.68 8.84 -2.61
CA GLN A 11 6.93 8.71 -3.37
C GLN A 11 7.52 7.30 -3.25
N PHE A 12 7.50 6.73 -2.04
CA PHE A 12 7.97 5.38 -1.76
C PHE A 12 7.17 4.34 -2.55
N ALA A 13 5.84 4.37 -2.46
CA ALA A 13 4.96 3.47 -3.21
C ALA A 13 5.18 3.61 -4.73
N ALA A 14 5.28 4.84 -5.24
CA ALA A 14 5.54 5.10 -6.65
C ALA A 14 6.89 4.52 -7.09
N HIS A 15 7.93 4.63 -6.26
CA HIS A 15 9.23 4.05 -6.55
C HIS A 15 9.19 2.52 -6.53
N LYS A 16 8.58 1.90 -5.52
CA LYS A 16 8.50 0.44 -5.39
C LYS A 16 7.71 -0.19 -6.55
N HIS A 17 6.61 0.43 -6.95
CA HIS A 17 5.77 -0.03 -8.06
C HIS A 17 6.18 0.51 -9.45
N ARG A 18 7.35 1.15 -9.60
CA ARG A 18 7.75 1.88 -10.83
C ARG A 18 7.75 1.05 -12.12
N PHE A 19 7.89 -0.28 -12.01
CA PHE A 19 7.88 -1.19 -13.15
C PHE A 19 6.63 -2.06 -13.23
N GLN A 20 5.71 -1.93 -12.27
CA GLN A 20 4.48 -2.70 -12.23
C GLN A 20 3.37 -2.00 -13.02
N LYS A 21 2.56 -2.82 -13.70
CA LYS A 21 1.38 -2.37 -14.46
C LYS A 21 0.14 -3.11 -13.96
N ARG A 22 -1.02 -2.47 -14.09
CA ARG A 22 -2.32 -3.11 -13.87
C ARG A 22 -2.62 -4.09 -15.01
N LYS A 23 -3.55 -5.01 -14.75
CA LYS A 23 -4.00 -6.04 -15.70
C LYS A 23 -5.16 -5.57 -16.59
N ASP A 24 -5.31 -4.26 -16.77
CA ASP A 24 -6.26 -3.68 -17.72
C ASP A 24 -5.69 -3.69 -19.14
N SER A 25 -6.53 -3.40 -20.14
CA SER A 25 -6.14 -3.41 -21.56
C SER A 25 -4.98 -2.47 -21.87
N ASP A 26 -4.88 -1.37 -21.12
CA ASP A 26 -3.96 -0.28 -21.39
C ASP A 26 -2.65 -0.43 -20.60
N GLY A 27 -2.58 -1.41 -19.69
CA GLY A 27 -1.43 -1.67 -18.84
C GLY A 27 -1.07 -0.44 -18.00
N THR A 28 -2.07 0.17 -17.36
CA THR A 28 -1.89 1.43 -16.64
C THR A 28 -0.88 1.29 -15.49
N PRO A 29 -0.12 2.35 -15.13
CA PRO A 29 0.85 2.28 -14.04
C PRO A 29 0.21 1.81 -12.73
N TYR A 30 0.83 0.84 -12.05
CA TYR A 30 0.22 0.23 -10.86
C TYR A 30 0.00 1.21 -9.71
N ILE A 31 0.85 2.25 -9.58
CA ILE A 31 0.71 3.29 -8.56
C ILE A 31 -0.67 3.97 -8.54
N ASN A 32 -1.41 3.97 -9.65
CA ASN A 32 -2.76 4.48 -9.71
C ASN A 32 -3.73 3.70 -8.80
N HIS A 33 -3.47 2.41 -8.52
CA HIS A 33 -4.27 1.59 -7.63
C HIS A 33 -4.14 2.03 -6.15
N PRO A 34 -2.94 2.09 -5.54
CA PRO A 34 -2.81 2.62 -4.18
C PRO A 34 -3.29 4.06 -4.02
N ILE A 35 -3.03 4.95 -5.01
CA ILE A 35 -3.56 6.33 -4.99
C ILE A 35 -5.09 6.32 -5.00
N GLY A 36 -5.71 5.52 -5.86
CA GLY A 36 -7.15 5.39 -5.94
C GLY A 36 -7.76 4.89 -4.63
N PHE A 37 -7.11 3.93 -3.96
CA PHE A 37 -7.59 3.44 -2.66
C PHE A 37 -7.53 4.52 -1.58
N ALA A 38 -6.41 5.25 -1.46
CA ALA A 38 -6.30 6.38 -0.55
C ALA A 38 -7.33 7.50 -0.85
N HIS A 39 -7.61 7.74 -2.14
CA HIS A 39 -8.64 8.69 -2.57
C HIS A 39 -10.04 8.28 -2.09
N ILE A 40 -10.43 7.00 -2.28
CA ILE A 40 -11.72 6.46 -1.84
C ILE A 40 -11.86 6.59 -0.31
N LEU A 41 -10.84 6.18 0.45
CA LEU A 41 -10.88 6.28 1.91
C LEU A 41 -11.06 7.72 2.39
N SER A 42 -10.34 8.66 1.78
CA SER A 42 -10.41 10.07 2.19
C SER A 42 -11.72 10.74 1.75
N ASN A 43 -12.15 10.55 0.51
CA ASN A 43 -13.25 11.33 -0.09
C ASN A 43 -14.61 10.67 0.08
N GLU A 44 -14.69 9.35 0.00
CA GLU A 44 -15.96 8.61 0.06
C GLU A 44 -16.23 8.11 1.48
N ALA A 45 -15.23 7.53 2.15
CA ALA A 45 -15.38 7.02 3.52
C ALA A 45 -15.12 8.09 4.60
N GLY A 46 -14.63 9.28 4.23
CA GLY A 46 -14.40 10.40 5.16
C GLY A 46 -13.27 10.16 6.17
N ILE A 47 -12.33 9.25 5.87
CA ILE A 47 -11.18 8.94 6.73
C ILE A 47 -10.22 10.12 6.73
N LYS A 48 -9.88 10.61 7.93
CA LYS A 48 -8.95 11.71 8.17
C LYS A 48 -7.67 11.30 8.89
N ASP A 49 -7.58 10.05 9.33
CA ASP A 49 -6.37 9.50 9.95
C ASP A 49 -5.30 9.34 8.88
N ILE A 50 -4.22 10.11 9.01
CA ILE A 50 -3.14 10.13 8.01
C ILE A 50 -2.37 8.81 7.97
N ASP A 51 -2.22 8.11 9.10
CA ASP A 51 -1.52 6.83 9.13
C ASP A 51 -2.33 5.78 8.36
N LEU A 52 -3.67 5.81 8.44
CA LEU A 52 -4.52 4.91 7.64
C LEU A 52 -4.44 5.22 6.14
N LEU A 53 -4.36 6.50 5.76
CA LEU A 53 -4.19 6.87 4.35
C LEU A 53 -2.79 6.48 3.84
N ILE A 54 -1.76 6.54 4.69
CA ILE A 54 -0.41 6.03 4.36
C ILE A 54 -0.45 4.51 4.19
N VAL A 55 -1.09 3.77 5.10
CA VAL A 55 -1.28 2.32 4.95
C VAL A 55 -1.95 1.98 3.63
N ALA A 56 -2.96 2.74 3.21
CA ALA A 56 -3.61 2.55 1.91
C ALA A 56 -2.67 2.76 0.71
N LEU A 57 -1.74 3.72 0.79
CA LEU A 57 -0.71 3.91 -0.25
C LEU A 57 0.31 2.76 -0.27
N LEU A 58 0.57 2.13 0.86
CA LEU A 58 1.64 1.13 1.03
C LEU A 58 1.14 -0.32 0.99
N HIS A 59 -0.17 -0.58 1.00
CA HIS A 59 -0.74 -1.91 1.27
C HIS A 59 -0.17 -3.04 0.40
N ASP A 60 0.09 -2.79 -0.88
CA ASP A 60 0.62 -3.80 -1.81
C ASP A 60 2.16 -3.83 -1.86
N THR A 61 2.87 -2.94 -1.15
CA THR A 61 4.32 -2.84 -1.30
C THR A 61 5.04 -4.09 -0.79
N VAL A 62 4.65 -4.62 0.36
CA VAL A 62 5.21 -5.87 0.90
C VAL A 62 4.78 -7.07 0.06
N GLU A 63 3.55 -7.06 -0.43
CA GLU A 63 3.01 -8.18 -1.20
C GLU A 63 3.64 -8.29 -2.61
N ASP A 64 3.72 -7.18 -3.33
CA ASP A 64 3.99 -7.14 -4.78
C ASP A 64 5.37 -6.60 -5.17
N THR A 65 6.19 -6.19 -4.19
CA THR A 65 7.52 -5.64 -4.45
C THR A 65 8.58 -6.28 -3.53
N GLU A 66 9.82 -5.80 -3.60
CA GLU A 66 10.92 -6.23 -2.72
C GLU A 66 10.91 -5.51 -1.36
N THR A 67 9.80 -4.86 -0.99
CA THR A 67 9.69 -4.13 0.27
C THR A 67 9.56 -5.10 1.43
N THR A 68 10.32 -4.88 2.51
CA THR A 68 10.21 -5.68 3.73
C THR A 68 9.46 -4.93 4.83
N HIS A 69 8.95 -5.67 5.81
CA HIS A 69 8.33 -5.08 7.00
C HIS A 69 9.32 -4.21 7.78
N GLU A 70 10.57 -4.64 7.91
CA GLU A 70 11.64 -3.88 8.57
C GLU A 70 11.93 -2.56 7.86
N GLU A 71 11.90 -2.55 6.52
CA GLU A 71 12.03 -1.32 5.74
C GLU A 71 10.88 -0.35 6.07
N LEU A 72 9.64 -0.83 6.10
CA LEU A 72 8.49 0.01 6.47
C LEU A 72 8.55 0.50 7.92
N GLN A 73 9.05 -0.33 8.85
CA GLN A 73 9.26 0.09 10.23
C GLN A 73 10.27 1.22 10.34
N GLN A 74 11.36 1.16 9.57
CA GLN A 74 12.40 2.19 9.56
C GLN A 74 11.90 3.50 8.94
N GLU A 75 11.17 3.43 7.83
CA GLU A 75 10.72 4.61 7.08
C GLU A 75 9.47 5.27 7.69
N PHE A 76 8.51 4.47 8.21
CA PHE A 76 7.18 4.96 8.60
C PHE A 76 6.78 4.68 10.04
N GLY A 77 7.56 3.86 10.75
CA GLY A 77 7.33 3.45 12.13
C GLY A 77 6.48 2.17 12.25
N THR A 78 6.58 1.53 13.42
CA THR A 78 5.98 0.23 13.73
C THR A 78 4.48 0.15 13.44
N ARG A 79 3.70 1.16 13.84
CA ARG A 79 2.24 1.17 13.65
C ARG A 79 1.84 0.99 12.18
N ILE A 80 2.48 1.71 11.26
CA ILE A 80 2.15 1.62 9.83
C ILE A 80 2.63 0.29 9.27
N ALA A 81 3.83 -0.14 9.62
CA ALA A 81 4.38 -1.40 9.14
C ALA A 81 3.51 -2.60 9.56
N ASP A 82 3.03 -2.62 10.80
CA ASP A 82 2.17 -3.68 11.33
C ASP A 82 0.80 -3.69 10.62
N LEU A 83 0.19 -2.51 10.43
CA LEU A 83 -1.07 -2.41 9.68
C LEU A 83 -0.94 -2.83 8.22
N VAL A 84 0.18 -2.54 7.57
CA VAL A 84 0.44 -3.03 6.20
C VAL A 84 0.62 -4.55 6.19
N ALA A 85 1.31 -5.11 7.18
CA ALA A 85 1.47 -6.56 7.30
C ALA A 85 0.13 -7.29 7.53
N GLU A 86 -0.79 -6.70 8.29
CA GLU A 86 -2.15 -7.23 8.48
C GLU A 86 -2.97 -7.28 7.17
N LEU A 87 -2.66 -6.43 6.20
CA LEU A 87 -3.32 -6.37 4.89
C LEU A 87 -2.63 -7.23 3.82
N THR A 88 -1.48 -7.81 4.12
CA THR A 88 -0.65 -8.54 3.16
C THR A 88 -1.03 -10.02 3.13
N ASP A 89 -1.36 -10.55 1.95
CA ASP A 89 -1.65 -11.97 1.78
C ASP A 89 -0.38 -12.84 1.92
N ASP A 90 -0.46 -13.99 2.61
CA ASP A 90 0.60 -14.99 2.58
C ASP A 90 0.65 -15.66 1.20
N LYS A 91 1.62 -15.24 0.38
CA LYS A 91 1.82 -15.76 -0.99
C LYS A 91 2.22 -17.24 -1.06
N ASN A 92 2.58 -17.87 0.05
CA ASN A 92 2.87 -19.31 0.09
C ASN A 92 1.60 -20.17 0.11
N LEU A 93 0.44 -19.58 0.43
CA LEU A 93 -0.83 -20.28 0.42
C LEU A 93 -1.47 -20.26 -0.98
N PRO A 94 -2.26 -21.29 -1.36
CA PRO A 94 -3.08 -21.22 -2.57
C PRO A 94 -4.06 -20.04 -2.52
N LYS A 95 -4.30 -19.38 -3.67
CA LYS A 95 -5.19 -18.21 -3.77
C LYS A 95 -6.60 -18.43 -3.19
N ALA A 96 -7.12 -19.65 -3.30
CA ALA A 96 -8.43 -20.01 -2.75
C ALA A 96 -8.43 -20.01 -1.21
N GLU A 97 -7.31 -20.33 -0.58
CA GLU A 97 -7.17 -20.37 0.87
C GLU A 97 -6.93 -18.96 1.46
N ARG A 98 -6.26 -18.08 0.70
CA ARG A 98 -6.07 -16.66 1.10
C ARG A 98 -7.37 -15.88 1.21
N LYS A 99 -8.33 -16.15 0.32
CA LYS A 99 -9.62 -15.42 0.20
C LYS A 99 -10.77 -16.08 0.97
N ARG A 100 -10.47 -16.91 1.97
CA ARG A 100 -11.45 -17.75 2.66
C ARG A 100 -12.11 -17.08 3.88
N LEU A 101 -11.62 -15.90 4.26
CA LEU A 101 -12.17 -15.02 5.30
C LEU A 101 -12.92 -13.85 4.66
#